data_AF-A0A954W966-F1
#
_entry.id   AF-A0A954W966-F1
#
_cell.length_a   1.000
_cell.length_b   1.000
_cell.length_c   1.000
_cell.angle_alpha   90.00
_cell.angle_beta   90.00
_cell.angle_gamma   90.00
#
_symmetry.space_group_name_H-M   'P 1'
#
loop_
_entity.id
_entity.type
_entity.pdbx_description
1 polymer ?
#
loop_
_entity_poly.entity_id
_entity_poly.type
_entity_poly.pdbx_seq_one_letter_code
_entity_poly.pdbx_strand_id
1 'polypeptide(L)'
;MPDLMQSFSWQTAQEIAADLVTDHWLKILCGVLLAVGGAVLAKWKQRRNYHRRQFLERTNLSLNFIEDNTLRIRTLFEVNLPEIIFNDTAREMVLQAARRTTIADPFLRFATHHDAWFVNNSVLNEISERFLDGFVAHDAGLPTELLTYVLGVTCERDGDVRVQKLRVMLAREPMLLAIASGAIQEP
;
A
#
# COMPACT_ATOMS: atom_id res chain seq x y z
N MET A 1 55.50 -23.31 -11.35
CA MET A 1 55.79 -23.92 -10.03
C MET A 1 56.55 -22.88 -9.19
N PRO A 2 56.35 -22.81 -7.88
CA PRO A 2 55.39 -21.88 -7.28
C PRO A 2 56.01 -21.17 -6.06
N ASP A 3 56.62 -19.99 -6.24
CA ASP A 3 57.35 -19.33 -5.13
C ASP A 3 57.01 -17.85 -4.88
N LEU A 4 55.96 -17.32 -5.50
CA LEU A 4 55.44 -15.97 -5.15
C LEU A 4 54.29 -16.00 -4.12
N MET A 5 54.04 -17.16 -3.49
CA MET A 5 52.99 -17.36 -2.48
C MET A 5 53.51 -18.06 -1.19
N GLN A 6 54.71 -17.71 -0.73
CA GLN A 6 55.18 -18.05 0.63
C GLN A 6 55.76 -16.77 1.25
N SER A 7 55.35 -16.26 2.40
CA SER A 7 54.33 -16.65 3.37
C SER A 7 53.77 -15.33 3.89
N PHE A 8 52.48 -15.05 3.65
CA PHE A 8 51.82 -13.98 4.38
C PHE A 8 51.68 -14.48 5.81
N SER A 9 52.74 -14.27 6.60
CA SER A 9 52.81 -14.78 7.96
C SER A 9 51.76 -14.03 8.80
N TRP A 10 51.12 -14.73 9.72
CA TRP A 10 50.19 -14.11 10.67
C TRP A 10 50.84 -12.96 11.45
N GLN A 11 52.17 -12.96 11.59
CA GLN A 11 52.95 -11.90 12.23
C GLN A 11 52.98 -10.63 11.35
N THR A 12 53.25 -10.76 10.05
CA THR A 12 53.23 -9.62 9.11
C THR A 12 51.82 -9.01 8.99
N ALA A 13 50.79 -9.86 9.03
CA ALA A 13 49.40 -9.41 9.07
C ALA A 13 49.06 -8.63 10.36
N GLN A 14 49.59 -9.08 11.51
CA GLN A 14 49.43 -8.42 12.81
C GLN A 14 50.13 -7.07 12.86
N GLU A 15 51.34 -6.96 12.33
CA GLU A 15 52.10 -5.70 12.28
C GLU A 15 51.39 -4.68 11.38
N ILE A 16 50.99 -5.08 10.17
CA ILE A 16 50.24 -4.20 9.25
C ILE A 16 48.91 -3.76 9.87
N ALA A 17 48.21 -4.65 10.57
CA ALA A 17 46.96 -4.31 11.25
C ALA A 17 47.20 -3.36 12.44
N ALA A 18 48.28 -3.55 13.20
CA ALA A 18 48.65 -2.66 14.30
C ALA A 18 48.95 -1.25 13.80
N ASP A 19 49.78 -1.12 12.76
CA ASP A 19 50.15 0.17 12.16
C ASP A 19 48.93 0.88 11.56
N LEU A 20 48.08 0.14 10.85
CA LEU A 20 46.84 0.69 10.28
C LEU A 20 45.90 1.19 11.38
N VAL A 21 45.81 0.48 12.50
CA VAL A 21 45.01 0.91 13.65
C VAL A 21 45.62 2.15 14.29
N THR A 22 46.92 2.20 14.56
CA THR A 22 47.52 3.39 15.19
C THR A 22 47.43 4.65 14.33
N ASP A 23 47.59 4.54 13.01
CA ASP A 23 47.56 5.70 12.11
C ASP A 23 46.15 6.15 11.74
N HIS A 24 45.18 5.23 11.79
CA HIS A 24 43.82 5.48 11.28
C HIS A 24 42.71 5.17 12.27
N TRP A 25 43.00 4.93 13.56
CA TRP A 25 41.98 4.60 14.57
C TRP A 25 40.84 5.61 14.60
N LEU A 26 41.12 6.91 14.39
CA LEU A 26 40.09 7.94 14.35
C LEU A 26 39.14 7.74 13.15
N LYS A 27 39.66 7.39 11.97
CA LYS A 27 38.86 7.11 10.77
C LYS A 27 38.05 5.82 10.93
N ILE A 28 38.67 4.79 11.52
CA ILE A 28 38.01 3.51 11.82
C ILE A 28 36.88 3.73 12.82
N LEU A 29 37.13 4.47 13.90
CA LEU A 29 36.14 4.80 14.92
C LEU A 29 34.97 5.59 14.31
N CYS A 30 35.26 6.61 13.49
CA CYS A 30 34.23 7.36 12.78
C CYS A 30 33.40 6.47 11.84
N GLY A 31 34.04 5.57 11.09
CA GLY A 31 33.36 4.63 10.21
C GLY A 31 32.45 3.67 10.98
N VAL A 32 32.91 3.14 12.10
CA VAL A 32 32.12 2.26 12.98
C VAL A 32 30.95 3.03 13.59
N LEU A 33 31.17 4.26 14.08
CA LEU A 33 30.10 5.09 14.66
C LEU A 33 29.03 5.44 13.63
N LEU A 34 29.41 5.76 12.39
CA LEU A 34 28.46 6.01 11.30
C LEU A 34 27.67 4.75 10.93
N ALA A 35 28.34 3.59 10.83
CA ALA A 35 27.69 2.33 10.50
C ALA A 35 26.70 1.91 11.61
N VAL A 36 27.13 1.97 12.87
CA VAL A 36 26.29 1.64 14.03
C VAL A 36 25.14 2.64 14.17
N GLY A 37 25.42 3.94 14.05
CA GLY A 37 24.41 4.99 14.09
C GLY A 37 23.36 4.82 12.99
N GLY A 38 23.80 4.56 11.76
CA GLY A 38 22.92 4.27 10.62
C GLY A 38 22.07 3.02 10.84
N ALA A 39 22.67 1.93 11.34
CA ALA A 39 21.95 0.69 11.64
C ALA A 39 20.91 0.88 12.76
N VAL A 40 21.23 1.65 13.80
CA VAL A 40 20.31 1.97 14.89
C VAL A 40 19.13 2.82 14.38
N LEU A 41 19.40 3.85 13.59
CA LEU A 41 18.35 4.68 12.98
C LEU A 41 17.46 3.87 12.04
N ALA A 42 18.05 3.00 11.21
CA ALA A 42 17.30 2.11 10.32
C ALA A 42 16.42 1.14 11.11
N LYS A 43 16.96 0.48 12.15
CA LYS A 43 16.17 -0.41 13.03
C LYS A 43 15.10 0.34 13.80
N TRP A 44 15.37 1.56 14.27
CA TRP A 44 14.37 2.37 14.98
C TRP A 44 13.23 2.77 14.05
N LYS A 45 13.55 3.22 12.83
CA LYS A 45 12.55 3.51 11.77
C LYS A 45 11.74 2.26 11.43
N GLN A 46 12.40 1.12 11.24
CA GLN A 46 11.74 -0.15 10.95
C GLN A 46 10.83 -0.61 12.09
N ARG A 47 11.26 -0.48 13.35
CA ARG A 47 10.44 -0.77 14.54
C ARG A 47 9.26 0.18 14.65
N ARG A 48 9.44 1.47 14.39
CA ARG A 48 8.35 2.46 14.42
C ARG A 48 7.31 2.18 13.33
N ASN A 49 7.74 1.76 12.14
CA ASN A 49 6.85 1.31 11.07
C ASN A 49 6.15 -0.01 11.42
N TYR A 50 6.88 -0.97 12.00
CA TYR A 50 6.35 -2.24 12.46
C TYR A 50 5.31 -2.07 13.59
N HIS A 51 5.55 -1.17 14.54
CA HIS A 51 4.62 -0.86 15.62
C HIS A 51 3.40 -0.08 15.15
N ARG A 52 3.47 0.59 13.99
CA ARG A 52 2.33 1.29 13.41
C ARG A 52 1.23 0.35 12.92
N ARG A 53 1.49 -0.97 12.72
CA ARG A 53 0.52 -2.07 12.44
C ARG A 53 -0.83 -1.62 11.84
N GLN A 54 -0.78 -0.77 10.83
CA GLN A 54 -1.92 -0.22 10.13
C GLN A 54 -1.93 -0.94 8.80
N PHE A 55 -2.90 -1.82 8.57
CA PHE A 55 -3.10 -2.52 7.29
C PHE A 55 -3.61 -1.56 6.19
N LEU A 56 -3.20 -0.29 6.24
CA LEU A 56 -3.46 0.71 5.23
C LEU A 56 -2.58 0.53 3.99
N GLU A 57 -1.56 -0.33 4.06
CA GLU A 57 -0.75 -0.70 2.90
C GLU A 57 -1.45 -1.71 1.99
N ARG A 58 -2.58 -2.29 2.43
CA ARG A 58 -3.37 -3.24 1.65
C ARG A 58 -4.78 -2.71 1.44
N THR A 59 -5.19 -2.67 0.18
CA THR A 59 -6.49 -2.19 -0.25
C THR A 59 -7.35 -3.39 -0.63
N ASN A 60 -8.52 -3.51 0.01
CA ASN A 60 -9.52 -4.49 -0.38
C ASN A 60 -10.40 -3.89 -1.47
N LEU A 61 -10.59 -4.61 -2.57
CA LEU A 61 -11.59 -4.22 -3.54
C LEU A 61 -12.81 -5.13 -3.42
N SER A 62 -13.96 -4.52 -3.19
CA SER A 62 -15.18 -5.22 -2.82
C SER A 62 -16.34 -4.88 -3.74
N LEU A 63 -17.09 -5.90 -4.12
CA LEU A 63 -18.37 -5.80 -4.79
C LEU A 63 -19.48 -5.79 -3.74
N ASN A 64 -20.33 -4.77 -3.83
CA ASN A 64 -21.44 -4.53 -2.93
C ASN A 64 -22.75 -4.68 -3.71
N PHE A 65 -23.61 -5.53 -3.20
CA PHE A 65 -24.91 -5.82 -3.80
C PHE A 65 -25.92 -6.19 -2.73
N ILE A 66 -27.19 -6.05 -3.06
CA ILE A 66 -28.30 -6.46 -2.19
C ILE A 66 -28.81 -7.81 -2.68
N GLU A 67 -28.92 -8.74 -1.75
CA GLU A 67 -29.45 -10.09 -1.95
C GLU A 67 -30.32 -10.41 -0.75
N ASP A 68 -31.57 -10.84 -0.98
CA ASP A 68 -32.54 -11.13 0.07
C ASP A 68 -32.69 -9.98 1.10
N ASN A 69 -32.83 -8.75 0.60
CA ASN A 69 -32.92 -7.52 1.41
C ASN A 69 -31.74 -7.28 2.36
N THR A 70 -30.60 -7.92 2.10
CA THR A 70 -29.39 -7.81 2.91
C THR A 70 -28.25 -7.25 2.07
N LEU A 71 -27.54 -6.24 2.59
CA LEU A 71 -26.33 -5.75 1.96
C LEU A 71 -25.21 -6.80 2.09
N ARG A 72 -24.75 -7.32 0.96
CA ARG A 72 -23.62 -8.24 0.85
C ARG A 72 -22.39 -7.47 0.38
N ILE A 73 -21.31 -7.58 1.16
CA ILE A 73 -20.00 -7.04 0.81
C ILE A 73 -19.08 -8.24 0.52
N ARG A 74 -18.62 -8.38 -0.73
CA ARG A 74 -17.74 -9.47 -1.16
C ARG A 74 -16.42 -8.92 -1.69
N THR A 75 -15.31 -9.29 -1.07
CA THR A 75 -13.98 -8.96 -1.60
C THR A 75 -13.77 -9.68 -2.93
N LEU A 76 -13.56 -8.93 -4.01
CA LEU A 76 -13.17 -9.45 -5.31
C LEU A 76 -11.68 -9.84 -5.29
N PHE A 77 -10.84 -8.96 -4.76
CA PHE A 77 -9.41 -9.19 -4.62
C PHE A 77 -8.79 -8.19 -3.64
N GLU A 78 -7.56 -8.48 -3.23
CA GLU A 78 -6.74 -7.63 -2.37
C GLU A 78 -5.47 -7.24 -3.11
N VAL A 79 -5.09 -5.96 -3.03
CA VAL A 79 -3.94 -5.40 -3.75
C VAL A 79 -3.17 -4.48 -2.81
N ASN A 80 -1.86 -4.36 -2.97
CA ASN A 80 -1.10 -3.44 -2.12
C ASN A 80 -1.26 -2.00 -2.61
N LEU A 81 -1.33 -1.04 -1.70
CA LEU A 81 -1.46 0.38 -2.04
C LEU A 81 -0.33 0.88 -2.96
N PRO A 82 0.93 0.42 -2.85
CA PRO A 82 2.00 0.75 -3.80
C PRO A 82 1.80 0.23 -5.23
N GLU A 83 1.00 -0.82 -5.42
CA GLU A 83 0.65 -1.34 -6.74
C GLU A 83 -0.40 -0.45 -7.40
N ILE A 84 -1.41 0.02 -6.64
CA ILE A 84 -2.41 0.97 -7.15
C ILE A 84 -1.79 2.37 -7.36
N ILE A 85 -1.05 2.86 -6.37
CA ILE A 85 -0.55 4.24 -6.28
C ILE A 85 0.98 4.22 -6.24
N PHE A 86 1.59 4.32 -7.41
CA PHE A 86 3.05 4.27 -7.57
C PHE A 86 3.79 5.45 -6.92
N ASN A 87 3.15 6.62 -6.82
CA ASN A 87 3.77 7.82 -6.28
C ASN A 87 3.70 7.88 -4.74
N ASP A 88 4.86 7.93 -4.08
CA ASP A 88 5.00 7.99 -2.62
C ASP A 88 4.24 9.17 -1.98
N THR A 89 4.27 10.35 -2.60
CA THR A 89 3.54 11.54 -2.14
C THR A 89 2.04 11.32 -2.22
N ALA A 90 1.55 10.74 -3.32
CA ALA A 90 0.14 10.41 -3.47
C ALA A 90 -0.29 9.31 -2.49
N ARG A 91 0.59 8.35 -2.17
CA ARG A 91 0.32 7.36 -1.11
C ARG A 91 0.18 8.01 0.25
N GLU A 92 1.10 8.90 0.65
CA GLU A 92 0.98 9.57 1.95
C GLU A 92 -0.29 10.44 1.99
N MET A 93 -0.69 11.05 0.88
CA MET A 93 -1.98 11.74 0.77
C MET A 93 -3.17 10.80 1.04
N VAL A 94 -3.21 9.62 0.41
CA VAL A 94 -4.25 8.61 0.66
C VAL A 94 -4.24 8.17 2.13
N LEU A 95 -3.06 7.89 2.70
CA LEU A 95 -2.91 7.51 4.10
C LEU A 95 -3.36 8.64 5.05
N GLN A 96 -3.10 9.90 4.71
CA GLN A 96 -3.58 11.04 5.48
C GLN A 96 -5.09 11.19 5.40
N ALA A 97 -5.70 11.01 4.22
CA ALA A 97 -7.15 11.02 4.06
C ALA A 97 -7.79 9.88 4.87
N ALA A 98 -7.21 8.68 4.82
CA ALA A 98 -7.64 7.52 5.61
C ALA A 98 -7.56 7.79 7.14
N ARG A 99 -6.54 8.52 7.58
CA ARG A 99 -6.40 8.96 8.99
C ARG A 99 -7.42 10.04 9.40
N ARG A 100 -8.20 10.60 8.48
CA ARG A 100 -9.28 11.56 8.80
C ARG A 100 -10.68 10.94 8.80
N THR A 101 -10.84 9.71 8.30
CA THR A 101 -12.15 9.04 8.28
C THR A 101 -12.67 8.80 9.69
N THR A 102 -13.96 8.56 9.82
CA THR A 102 -14.61 8.20 11.07
C THR A 102 -15.56 7.03 10.84
N ILE A 103 -16.14 6.48 11.90
CA ILE A 103 -17.18 5.44 11.77
C ILE A 103 -18.39 6.00 11.00
N ALA A 104 -18.74 7.27 11.23
CA ALA A 104 -19.88 7.94 10.59
C ALA A 104 -19.58 8.43 9.15
N ASP A 105 -18.32 8.74 8.84
CA ASP A 105 -17.87 9.12 7.49
C ASP A 105 -16.63 8.32 7.11
N PRO A 106 -16.81 7.10 6.54
CA PRO A 106 -15.70 6.23 6.21
C PRO A 106 -15.04 6.60 4.86
N PHE A 107 -15.60 7.53 4.09
CA PHE A 107 -15.08 7.87 2.77
C PHE A 107 -13.83 8.73 2.85
N LEU A 108 -12.86 8.45 1.98
CA LEU A 108 -11.66 9.28 1.88
C LEU A 108 -12.04 10.63 1.25
N ARG A 109 -11.78 11.70 2.00
CA ARG A 109 -11.93 13.08 1.53
C ARG A 109 -10.55 13.64 1.18
N PHE A 110 -10.44 14.18 -0.03
CA PHE A 110 -9.23 14.82 -0.53
C PHE A 110 -9.38 16.35 -0.53
N ALA A 111 -8.25 17.06 -0.50
CA ALA A 111 -8.25 18.51 -0.47
C ALA A 111 -8.74 19.11 -1.79
N THR A 112 -8.45 18.45 -2.91
CA THR A 112 -8.84 18.91 -4.24
C THR A 112 -9.61 17.82 -5.01
N HIS A 113 -10.44 18.25 -5.96
CA HIS A 113 -11.10 17.33 -6.89
C HIS A 113 -10.09 16.58 -7.79
N HIS A 114 -8.97 17.22 -8.12
CA HIS A 114 -7.92 16.61 -8.92
C HIS A 114 -7.27 15.43 -8.18
N ASP A 115 -7.00 15.57 -6.89
CA ASP A 115 -6.45 14.49 -6.07
C ASP A 115 -7.41 13.32 -5.96
N ALA A 116 -8.71 13.61 -5.75
CA ALA A 116 -9.75 12.59 -5.73
C ALA A 116 -9.84 11.85 -7.08
N TRP A 117 -9.82 12.61 -8.19
CA TRP A 117 -9.83 12.04 -9.54
C TRP A 117 -8.61 11.15 -9.78
N PHE A 118 -7.41 11.60 -9.40
CA PHE A 118 -6.18 10.84 -9.55
C PHE A 118 -6.26 9.48 -8.84
N VAL A 119 -6.67 9.48 -7.57
CA VAL A 119 -6.80 8.24 -6.78
C VAL A 119 -7.85 7.31 -7.38
N ASN A 120 -9.02 7.85 -7.72
CA ASN A 120 -10.09 7.06 -8.33
C ASN A 120 -9.67 6.47 -9.68
N ASN A 121 -8.93 7.22 -10.49
CA ASN A 121 -8.45 6.75 -11.78
C ASN A 121 -7.38 5.66 -11.64
N SER A 122 -6.47 5.78 -10.66
CA SER A 122 -5.52 4.72 -10.34
C SER A 122 -6.23 3.43 -9.92
N VAL A 123 -7.27 3.53 -9.07
CA VAL A 123 -8.10 2.38 -8.68
C VAL A 123 -8.85 1.81 -9.89
N LEU A 124 -9.38 2.66 -10.76
CA LEU A 124 -10.08 2.23 -11.97
C LEU A 124 -9.16 1.45 -12.90
N ASN A 125 -7.92 1.90 -13.10
CA ASN A 125 -6.95 1.19 -13.93
C ASN A 125 -6.68 -0.23 -13.41
N GLU A 126 -6.53 -0.36 -12.10
CA GLU A 126 -6.34 -1.65 -11.42
C GLU A 126 -7.54 -2.58 -11.57
N ILE A 127 -8.76 -2.03 -11.55
CA ILE A 127 -9.96 -2.80 -11.87
C ILE A 127 -9.91 -3.24 -13.33
N SER A 128 -9.69 -2.31 -14.25
CA SER A 128 -9.71 -2.56 -15.70
C SER A 128 -8.73 -3.65 -16.12
N GLU A 129 -7.55 -3.70 -15.53
CA GLU A 129 -6.55 -4.75 -15.80
C GLU A 129 -7.06 -6.16 -15.46
N ARG A 130 -7.96 -6.29 -14.49
CA ARG A 130 -8.57 -7.59 -14.12
C ARG A 130 -9.75 -7.99 -14.99
N PHE A 131 -10.25 -7.08 -15.82
CA PHE A 131 -11.37 -7.32 -16.74
C PHE A 131 -10.96 -7.22 -18.22
N LEU A 132 -9.65 -7.36 -18.52
CA LEU A 132 -9.10 -7.32 -19.88
C LEU A 132 -9.83 -8.26 -20.85
N ASP A 133 -10.13 -9.48 -20.42
CA ASP A 133 -10.84 -10.46 -21.25
C ASP A 133 -12.21 -9.96 -21.70
N GLY A 134 -12.93 -9.25 -20.82
CA GLY A 134 -14.23 -8.65 -21.14
C GLY A 134 -14.11 -7.53 -22.17
N PHE A 135 -13.07 -6.69 -22.05
CA PHE A 135 -12.81 -5.63 -23.03
C PHE A 135 -12.44 -6.19 -24.41
N VAL A 136 -11.56 -7.19 -24.45
CA VAL A 136 -11.14 -7.85 -25.71
C VAL A 136 -12.32 -8.59 -26.34
N ALA A 137 -13.14 -9.28 -25.54
CA ALA A 137 -14.33 -9.96 -26.05
C ALA A 137 -15.34 -8.96 -26.66
N HIS A 138 -15.57 -7.83 -25.99
CA HIS A 138 -16.44 -6.78 -26.50
C HIS A 138 -15.91 -6.19 -27.82
N ASP A 139 -14.61 -5.89 -27.90
CA ASP A 139 -13.97 -5.39 -29.13
C ASP A 139 -14.05 -6.40 -30.29
N ALA A 140 -13.91 -7.69 -29.98
CA ALA A 140 -14.07 -8.79 -30.94
C ALA A 140 -15.54 -9.05 -31.37
N GLY A 141 -16.50 -8.27 -30.87
CA GLY A 141 -17.92 -8.44 -31.17
C GLY A 141 -18.56 -9.69 -30.55
N LEU A 142 -17.93 -10.27 -29.52
CA LEU A 142 -18.50 -11.39 -28.79
C LEU A 142 -19.63 -10.92 -27.86
N PRO A 143 -20.60 -11.79 -27.52
CA PRO A 143 -21.66 -11.46 -26.57
C PRO A 143 -21.09 -11.05 -25.22
N THR A 144 -21.27 -9.78 -24.84
CA THR A 144 -20.81 -9.20 -23.58
C THR A 144 -21.92 -8.32 -22.98
N GLU A 145 -21.89 -8.16 -21.66
CA GLU A 145 -22.81 -7.26 -20.95
C GLU A 145 -22.03 -6.06 -20.41
N LEU A 146 -22.53 -4.85 -20.68
CA LEU A 146 -21.94 -3.61 -20.17
C LEU A 146 -22.76 -3.13 -18.97
N LEU A 147 -22.09 -2.98 -17.84
CA LEU A 147 -22.70 -2.60 -16.57
C LEU A 147 -21.99 -1.38 -15.97
N THR A 148 -22.77 -0.45 -15.42
CA THR A 148 -22.23 0.74 -14.75
C THR A 148 -22.12 0.51 -13.25
N TYR A 149 -20.89 0.66 -12.75
CA TYR A 149 -20.56 0.62 -11.33
C TYR A 149 -20.08 1.98 -10.85
N VAL A 150 -20.49 2.34 -9.64
CA VAL A 150 -19.94 3.46 -8.89
C VAL A 150 -18.87 2.92 -7.95
N LEU A 151 -17.73 3.60 -7.90
CA LEU A 151 -16.64 3.29 -7.00
C LEU A 151 -16.50 4.36 -5.92
N GLY A 152 -16.20 3.92 -4.70
CA GLY A 152 -15.86 4.80 -3.59
C GLY A 152 -14.70 4.23 -2.78
N VAL A 153 -13.74 5.07 -2.43
CA VAL A 153 -12.62 4.66 -1.57
C VAL A 153 -12.93 5.02 -0.13
N THR A 154 -12.81 4.04 0.75
CA THR A 154 -13.16 4.12 2.17
C THR A 154 -12.00 3.65 3.04
N CYS A 155 -11.98 4.10 4.29
CA CYS A 155 -11.13 3.59 5.35
C CYS A 155 -12.03 3.24 6.53
N GLU A 156 -12.32 1.95 6.65
CA GLU A 156 -13.14 1.41 7.72
C GLU A 156 -12.39 1.50 9.04
N ARG A 157 -13.08 2.05 10.04
CA ARG A 157 -12.63 2.08 11.43
C ARG A 157 -13.55 1.21 12.25
N ASP A 158 -12.98 0.24 12.92
CA ASP A 158 -13.67 -0.53 13.94
C ASP A 158 -13.34 0.10 15.31
N GLY A 159 -14.37 0.41 16.10
CA GLY A 159 -14.24 1.12 17.37
C GLY A 159 -13.39 0.37 18.40
N ASP A 160 -13.35 -0.96 18.30
CA ASP A 160 -12.63 -1.83 19.24
C ASP A 160 -11.32 -2.41 18.67
N VAL A 161 -11.06 -2.23 17.38
CA VAL A 161 -9.89 -2.84 16.71
C VAL A 161 -8.98 -1.76 16.13
N ARG A 162 -7.69 -1.77 16.52
CA ARG A 162 -6.64 -0.88 15.98
C ARG A 162 -6.43 -0.99 14.45
N VAL A 163 -7.02 -1.99 13.81
CA VAL A 163 -6.81 -2.31 12.40
C VAL A 163 -7.74 -1.47 11.55
N GLN A 164 -7.15 -0.50 10.86
CA GLN A 164 -7.80 0.26 9.80
C GLN A 164 -7.61 -0.45 8.47
N LYS A 165 -8.66 -0.51 7.66
CA LYS A 165 -8.63 -1.17 6.35
C LYS A 165 -9.05 -0.20 5.27
N LEU A 166 -8.18 0.00 4.28
CA LEU A 166 -8.58 0.66 3.04
C LEU A 166 -9.45 -0.29 2.22
N ARG A 167 -10.60 0.21 1.76
CA ARG A 167 -11.52 -0.55 0.94
C ARG A 167 -12.06 0.30 -0.20
N VAL A 168 -11.98 -0.25 -1.41
CA VAL A 168 -12.72 0.22 -2.57
C VAL A 168 -14.06 -0.50 -2.58
N MET A 169 -15.12 0.28 -2.56
CA MET A 169 -16.51 -0.17 -2.62
C MET A 169 -16.99 0.00 -4.06
N LEU A 170 -17.27 -1.11 -4.74
CA LEU A 170 -17.97 -1.11 -6.03
C LEU A 170 -19.43 -1.46 -5.81
N ALA A 171 -20.33 -0.70 -6.41
CA ALA A 171 -21.76 -0.93 -6.33
C ALA A 171 -22.41 -0.57 -7.66
N ARG A 172 -23.47 -1.31 -8.07
CA ARG A 172 -24.20 -0.95 -9.29
C ARG A 172 -24.89 0.40 -9.12
N GLU A 173 -24.76 1.28 -10.10
CA GLU A 173 -25.40 2.61 -10.05
C GLU A 173 -26.92 2.53 -9.82
N PRO A 174 -27.68 1.69 -10.55
CA PRO A 174 -29.13 1.57 -10.33
C PRO A 174 -29.50 1.17 -8.89
N MET A 175 -28.68 0.35 -8.24
CA MET A 175 -28.91 -0.05 -6.85
C MET A 175 -28.74 1.14 -5.90
N LEU A 176 -27.69 1.95 -6.09
CA LEU A 176 -27.46 3.13 -5.24
C LEU A 176 -28.57 4.17 -5.42
N LEU A 177 -29.03 4.39 -6.66
CA LEU A 177 -30.15 5.30 -6.94
C LEU A 177 -31.46 4.81 -6.31
N ALA A 178 -31.69 3.50 -6.32
CA ALA A 178 -32.86 2.89 -5.67
C ALA A 178 -32.83 3.05 -4.14
N ILE A 179 -31.66 2.94 -3.51
CA ILE A 179 -31.49 3.22 -2.07
C ILE A 179 -31.71 4.71 -1.79
N ALA A 180 -31.07 5.60 -2.56
CA ALA A 180 -31.16 7.05 -2.36
C ALA A 180 -32.59 7.60 -2.55
N SER A 181 -33.39 6.96 -3.40
CA SER A 181 -34.81 7.30 -3.61
C SER A 181 -35.76 6.66 -2.59
N GLY A 182 -35.26 5.79 -1.70
CA GLY A 182 -36.09 5.02 -0.75
C GLY A 182 -36.89 3.88 -1.38
N ALA A 183 -36.65 3.55 -2.66
CA ALA A 183 -37.29 2.41 -3.34
C ALA A 183 -36.81 1.07 -2.79
N ILE A 184 -35.59 1.03 -2.26
CA ILE A 184 -35.06 -0.06 -1.44
C ILE A 184 -34.83 0.51 -0.04
N GLN A 185 -35.46 -0.07 0.98
CA GLN A 185 -35.20 0.31 2.36
C GLN A 185 -33.81 -0.14 2.76
N GLU A 186 -33.06 0.73 3.44
CA GLU A 186 -31.82 0.34 4.09
C GLU A 186 -32.12 -0.80 5.08
N PRO A 187 -31.27 -1.85 5.13
CA PRO A 187 -31.44 -2.93 6.11
C PRO A 187 -31.30 -2.43 7.56
#